data_AF-A0A946UGI5-F1
#
_entry.id   AF-A0A946UGI5-F1
#
_cell.length_a   1.000
_cell.length_b   1.000
_cell.length_c   1.000
_cell.angle_alpha   90.00
_cell.angle_beta   90.00
_cell.angle_gamma   90.00
#
_symmetry.space_group_name_H-M   'P 1'
#
loop_
_entity.id
_entity.type
_entity.pdbx_description
1 polymer ?
#
loop_
_entity_poly.entity_id
_entity_poly.type
_entity_poly.pdbx_seq_one_letter_code
_entity_poly.pdbx_strand_id
1 'polypeptide(L)' 'MSAKYYTQFRLTDAYYRGGNEFSGVVELSKPMDQDSDVSDIEAVLAKNFDLQRSAVKLVSWSRLH' A
#
# COMPACT_ATOMS: atom_id res chain seq x y z
N MET A 1 16.43 -10.40 1.93
CA MET A 1 15.52 -10.52 3.09
C MET A 1 14.27 -9.75 2.75
N SER A 2 13.09 -10.35 2.93
CA SER A 2 11.84 -9.61 2.81
C SER A 2 11.75 -8.56 3.92
N ALA A 3 11.04 -7.48 3.64
CA ALA A 3 10.82 -6.38 4.58
C ALA A 3 9.32 -6.18 4.77
N LYS A 4 8.89 -6.03 6.03
CA LYS A 4 7.50 -5.81 6.37
C LYS A 4 7.27 -4.34 6.65
N TYR A 5 6.16 -3.82 6.15
CA TYR A 5 5.77 -2.44 6.31
C TYR A 5 4.34 -2.40 6.81
N TYR A 6 4.12 -1.69 7.91
CA TYR A 6 2.78 -1.25 8.24
C TYR A 6 2.42 -0.10 7.30
N THR A 7 1.23 -0.17 6.71
CA THR A 7 0.75 0.77 5.72
C THR A 7 -0.66 1.21 6.07
N GLN A 8 -0.96 2.47 5.81
CA GLN A 8 -2.29 3.04 5.86
C GLN A 8 -2.54 3.72 4.51
N PHE A 9 -3.61 3.36 3.84
CA PHE A 9 -3.90 3.79 2.48
C PHE A 9 -5.39 4.03 2.28
N ARG A 10 -5.71 4.81 1.25
CA ARG A 10 -7.08 5.07 0.83
C ARG A 10 -7.33 4.58 -0.59
N LEU A 11 -8.52 4.03 -0.82
CA LEU A 11 -9.01 3.64 -2.13
C LEU A 11 -9.88 4.75 -2.70
N THR A 12 -9.48 5.36 -3.82
CA THR A 12 -10.19 6.49 -4.44
C THR A 12 -11.25 6.06 -5.44
N ASP A 13 -11.07 4.90 -6.09
CA ASP A 13 -11.99 4.39 -7.13
C ASP A 13 -12.95 3.31 -6.61
N ALA A 14 -12.77 2.89 -5.35
CA ALA A 14 -13.64 1.92 -4.74
C ALA A 14 -14.84 2.65 -4.12
N TYR A 15 -16.04 2.47 -4.69
CA TYR A 15 -17.31 2.83 -4.06
C TYR A 15 -17.60 1.85 -2.90
N TYR A 16 -16.67 1.78 -1.93
CA TYR A 16 -16.78 0.93 -0.77
C TYR A 16 -17.71 1.61 0.25
N ARG A 17 -18.93 1.07 0.37
CA ARG A 17 -20.02 1.60 1.21
C ARG A 17 -19.69 1.70 2.71
N GLY A 18 -18.52 1.23 3.16
CA GLY A 18 -18.10 1.22 4.56
C GLY A 18 -16.94 2.17 4.90
N GLY A 19 -16.42 2.92 3.93
CA GLY A 19 -15.24 3.76 4.10
C GLY A 19 -14.10 3.35 3.18
N ASN A 20 -13.29 4.33 2.81
CA ASN A 20 -12.27 4.20 1.78
C ASN A 20 -10.87 4.15 2.37
N GLU A 21 -10.73 3.96 3.68
CA GLU A 21 -9.46 3.99 4.39
C GLU A 21 -9.18 2.64 5.05
N PHE A 22 -7.97 2.14 4.82
CA PHE A 22 -7.55 0.81 5.22
C PHE A 22 -6.15 0.89 5.83
N SER A 23 -5.86 -0.04 6.73
CA SER A 23 -4.52 -0.25 7.24
C SER A 23 -4.17 -1.73 7.29
N GLY A 24 -2.89 -2.05 7.13
CA GLY A 24 -2.42 -3.42 7.07
C GLY A 24 -0.92 -3.54 6.92
N VAL A 25 -0.42 -4.77 7.02
CA VAL A 25 0.99 -5.09 6.82
C VAL A 25 1.20 -5.59 5.40
N VAL A 26 2.13 -4.96 4.69
CA VAL A 26 2.60 -5.38 3.38
C VAL A 26 3.98 -5.97 3.53
N GLU A 27 4.21 -7.14 2.92
CA GLU A 27 5.52 -7.75 2.84
C GLU A 27 6.09 -7.57 1.44
N LEU A 28 7.24 -6.89 1.35
CA LEU A 28 7.97 -6.70 0.11
C LEU A 28 9.14 -7.67 0.04
N SER A 29 9.38 -8.23 -1.14
CA SER A 29 10.49 -9.15 -1.40
C SER A 29 11.87 -8.49 -1.25
N LYS A 30 11.93 -7.16 -1.34
CA LYS A 30 13.14 -6.34 -1.16
C LYS A 30 12.82 -5.14 -0.25
N PRO A 31 13.79 -4.65 0.55
CA PRO A 31 13.64 -3.43 1.32
C PRO A 31 13.49 -2.21 0.42
N MET A 32 12.76 -1.21 0.91
CA MET A 32 12.50 0.03 0.20
C MET A 32 13.70 0.99 0.16
N ASP A 33 13.99 1.56 -1.01
CA ASP A 33 14.75 2.80 -1.23
C ASP A 33 13.77 4.01 -1.21
N GLN A 34 14.13 5.08 -0.51
CA GLN A 34 13.18 6.10 0.01
C GLN A 34 12.20 6.75 -0.98
N ASP A 35 12.50 6.81 -2.29
CA ASP A 35 11.66 7.49 -3.30
C ASP A 35 10.97 6.55 -4.30
N SER A 36 11.59 5.42 -4.67
CA SER A 36 11.00 4.47 -5.63
C SER A 36 9.84 3.68 -5.03
N ASP A 37 9.87 3.48 -3.72
CA ASP A 37 9.18 2.34 -3.15
C ASP A 37 7.77 2.60 -2.64
N VAL A 38 7.38 3.87 -2.44
CA VAL A 38 5.97 4.22 -2.23
C VAL A 38 5.13 3.70 -3.40
N SER A 39 5.70 3.78 -4.60
CA SER A 39 5.10 3.24 -5.82
C SER A 39 4.89 1.74 -5.80
N ASP A 40 5.84 1.01 -5.24
CA ASP A 40 5.81 -0.44 -5.17
C ASP A 40 4.80 -0.92 -4.13
N ILE A 41 4.70 -0.22 -2.99
CA ILE A 41 3.61 -0.47 -2.01
C ILE A 41 2.26 -0.24 -2.66
N GLU A 42 2.05 0.91 -3.33
CA GLU A 42 0.78 1.19 -4.01
C GLU A 42 0.46 0.15 -5.08
N ALA A 43 1.45 -0.30 -5.85
CA ALA A 43 1.26 -1.33 -6.88
C ALA A 43 0.88 -2.69 -6.27
N VAL A 44 1.53 -3.09 -5.17
CA VAL A 44 1.21 -4.33 -4.46
C VAL A 44 -0.19 -4.26 -3.84
N LEU A 45 -0.53 -3.14 -3.20
CA LEU A 45 -1.86 -2.90 -2.67
C LEU A 45 -2.89 -2.93 -3.79
N ALA A 46 -2.70 -2.17 -4.86
CA ALA A 46 -3.61 -2.12 -5.99
C ALA A 46 -3.86 -3.51 -6.59
N LYS A 47 -2.80 -4.31 -6.78
CA LYS A 47 -2.91 -5.70 -7.23
C LYS A 47 -3.71 -6.58 -6.27
N ASN A 48 -3.54 -6.43 -4.96
CA ASN A 48 -4.29 -7.19 -3.96
C ASN A 48 -5.77 -6.84 -3.91
N PHE A 49 -6.14 -5.61 -4.26
CA PHE A 49 -7.52 -5.12 -4.32
C PHE A 49 -8.14 -5.20 -5.72
N ASP A 50 -7.41 -5.73 -6.72
CA ASP A 50 -7.80 -5.76 -8.15
C ASP A 50 -8.15 -4.36 -8.69
N LEU A 51 -7.36 -3.36 -8.31
CA LEU A 51 -7.51 -1.96 -8.67
C LEU A 51 -6.32 -1.46 -9.48
N GLN A 52 -6.50 -0.32 -10.15
CA GLN A 52 -5.37 0.42 -10.70
C GLN A 52 -4.54 1.06 -9.59
N ARG A 53 -3.23 1.21 -9.83
CA ARG A 53 -2.34 1.88 -8.88
C ARG A 53 -2.81 3.30 -8.54
N SER A 54 -3.32 4.03 -9.52
CA SER A 54 -3.90 5.38 -9.35
C SER A 54 -5.13 5.41 -8.43
N ALA A 55 -5.79 4.27 -8.23
CA ALA A 55 -6.91 4.12 -7.32
C ALA A 55 -6.49 3.86 -5.86
N VAL A 56 -5.19 3.72 -5.58
CA VAL A 56 -4.64 3.55 -4.25
C VAL A 56 -3.79 4.77 -3.92
N LYS A 57 -4.04 5.36 -2.76
CA LYS A 57 -3.23 6.46 -2.24
C LYS A 57 -2.66 6.09 -0.89
N LEU A 58 -1.35 5.94 -0.81
CA LEU A 58 -0.68 5.72 0.47
C LEU A 58 -0.77 7.00 1.33
N VAL A 59 -1.24 6.84 2.58
CA VAL A 59 -1.39 7.94 3.54
C VAL A 59 -0.24 7.95 4.55
N SER A 60 0.11 6.78 5.07
CA SER A 60 1.22 6.60 6.01
C SER A 60 1.83 5.22 5.86
N TRP A 61 3.11 5.09 6.20
CA TRP A 61 3.79 3.82 6.24
C TRP A 61 4.92 3.84 7.26
N SER A 62 5.28 2.66 7.76
CA SER A 62 6.39 2.48 8.68
C SER A 62 6.98 1.09 8.52
N ARG A 63 8.31 0.99 8.50
CA ARG A 63 9.00 -0.30 8.47
C ARG A 63 8.80 -1.02 9.80
N LEU A 64 8.43 -2.28 9.74
CA LEU A 64 8.40 -3.18 10.89
C LEU A 64 9.78 -3.86 11.01
N HIS A 65 10.33 -3.82 12.22
CA HIS A 65 11.63 -4.40 12.57
C HIS A 65 11.51 -5.84 13.06
#